data_AF-A0A2M7UUU5-F1
#
_entry.id   AF-A0A2M7UUU5-F1
#
_cell.length_a   1.000
_cell.length_b   1.000
_cell.length_c   1.000
_cell.angle_alpha   90.00
_cell.angle_beta   90.00
_cell.angle_gamma   90.00
#
_symmetry.space_group_name_H-M   'P 1'
#
loop_
_entity.id
_entity.type
_entity.pdbx_description
1 polymer ?
#
loop_
_entity_poly.entity_id
_entity_poly.type
_entity_poly.pdbx_seq_one_letter_code
_entity_poly.pdbx_strand_id
1 'polypeptide(L)'
;LRDSVRLRAYGQRDPLVEYKSEGHKMFQRLLNQIEAGIAQTVLKVSLAKEPAQPVGRPSPAASGTGARFAHGAKIGRNDPCPCGSGKKYKKCCYPKFG
;
A
#
# COMPACT_ATOMS: atom_id res chain seq x y z
N LEU A 1 42.35 -2.41 15.23
CA LEU A 1 42.94 -2.60 13.88
C LEU A 1 44.30 -1.91 13.75
N ARG A 2 44.43 -0.63 14.09
CA ARG A 2 45.73 0.07 14.09
C ARG A 2 46.76 -0.58 15.02
N ASP A 3 46.35 -0.98 16.21
CA ASP A 3 47.26 -1.60 17.20
C ASP A 3 47.64 -3.05 16.86
N SER A 4 46.77 -3.79 16.17
CA SER A 4 47.03 -5.17 15.74
C SER A 4 47.99 -5.28 14.55
N VAL A 5 48.07 -4.24 13.70
CA VAL A 5 49.07 -4.15 12.62
C VAL A 5 50.44 -3.81 13.20
N ARG A 6 50.48 -2.98 14.25
CA ARG A 6 51.72 -2.58 14.92
C ARG A 6 52.46 -3.75 15.57
N LEU A 7 51.74 -4.79 16.00
CA LEU A 7 52.31 -6.03 16.55
C LEU A 7 52.73 -7.05 15.47
N ARG A 8 52.28 -6.90 14.22
CA ARG A 8 52.69 -7.72 13.05
C ARG A 8 53.86 -7.11 12.26
N ALA A 9 54.16 -5.85 12.53
CA ALA A 9 55.31 -5.09 12.01
C ALA A 9 56.69 -5.72 12.30
N TYR A 10 56.79 -6.74 13.16
CA TYR A 10 58.03 -7.47 13.44
C TYR A 10 58.56 -8.32 12.26
N GLY A 11 57.82 -8.40 11.14
CA GLY A 11 58.11 -9.28 10.00
C GLY A 11 58.65 -8.62 8.72
N GLN A 12 59.49 -7.59 8.81
CA GLN A 12 60.16 -6.94 7.65
C GLN A 12 59.25 -6.23 6.61
N ARG A 13 57.93 -6.13 6.81
CA ARG A 13 57.04 -5.37 5.92
C ARG A 13 56.59 -4.06 6.56
N ASP A 14 56.44 -3.04 5.72
CA ASP A 14 56.04 -1.69 6.16
C ASP A 14 54.61 -1.71 6.75
N PRO A 15 54.44 -1.36 8.04
CA PRO A 15 53.15 -1.37 8.73
C PRO A 15 52.10 -0.44 8.09
N LEU A 16 52.53 0.65 7.44
CA LEU A 16 51.63 1.57 6.75
C LEU A 16 51.03 0.92 5.50
N VAL A 17 51.82 0.12 4.80
CA VAL A 17 51.37 -0.62 3.61
C VAL A 17 50.36 -1.70 4.01
N GLU A 18 50.62 -2.44 5.09
CA GLU A 18 49.66 -3.41 5.61
C GLU A 18 48.34 -2.75 6.02
N TYR A 19 48.40 -1.67 6.81
CA TYR A 19 47.20 -0.96 7.23
C TYR A 19 46.38 -0.44 6.05
N LYS A 20 47.04 0.11 5.03
CA LYS A 20 46.37 0.57 3.80
C LYS A 20 45.74 -0.58 3.03
N SER A 21 46.44 -1.70 2.89
CA SER A 21 45.93 -2.87 2.15
C SER A 21 44.76 -3.56 2.87
N GLU A 22 44.84 -3.74 4.19
CA GLU A 22 43.75 -4.30 4.99
C GLU A 22 42.55 -3.35 5.03
N GLY A 23 42.80 -2.05 5.20
CA GLY A 23 41.74 -1.03 5.15
C GLY A 23 41.02 -1.02 3.80
N HIS A 24 41.77 -1.09 2.70
CA HIS A 24 41.20 -1.15 1.36
C HIS A 24 40.38 -2.42 1.14
N LYS A 25 40.86 -3.58 1.61
CA LYS A 25 40.13 -4.86 1.52
C LYS A 25 38.79 -4.80 2.27
N MET A 26 38.76 -4.21 3.46
CA MET A 26 37.52 -4.05 4.23
C MET A 26 36.54 -3.10 3.54
N PHE A 27 37.04 -2.00 2.95
CA PHE A 27 36.23 -1.07 2.19
C PHE A 27 35.62 -1.70 0.94
N GLN A 28 36.41 -2.46 0.16
CA GLN A 28 35.88 -3.21 -0.99
C GLN A 28 34.80 -4.21 -0.59
N ARG A 29 34.97 -4.90 0.56
CA ARG A 29 33.93 -5.81 1.08
C ARG A 29 32.63 -5.07 1.38
N LEU A 30 32.71 -3.88 1.98
CA LEU A 30 31.53 -3.05 2.25
C LEU A 30 30.83 -2.65 0.94
N LEU A 31 31.58 -2.19 -0.07
CA LEU A 31 31.01 -1.81 -1.36
C LEU A 31 30.26 -2.99 -2.01
N ASN A 32 30.87 -4.18 -2.02
CA ASN A 32 30.23 -5.38 -2.58
C ASN A 32 28.94 -5.76 -1.84
N GLN A 33 28.87 -5.51 -0.52
CA GLN A 33 27.65 -5.75 0.26
C GLN A 33 26.53 -4.76 -0.09
N ILE A 34 26.88 -3.49 -0.32
CA ILE A 34 25.92 -2.46 -0.74
C ILE A 34 25.36 -2.81 -2.11
N GLU A 35 26.21 -3.15 -3.08
CA GLU A 35 25.79 -3.54 -4.43
C GLU A 35 24.84 -4.75 -4.41
N ALA A 36 25.20 -5.79 -3.64
CA ALA A 36 24.34 -6.96 -3.47
C ALA A 36 22.99 -6.59 -2.81
N GLY A 37 23.00 -5.67 -1.83
CA GLY A 37 21.80 -5.17 -1.17
C GLY A 37 20.86 -4.40 -2.11
N ILE A 38 21.42 -3.57 -2.99
CA ILE A 38 20.67 -2.83 -4.02
C ILE A 38 20.01 -3.83 -4.98
N ALA A 39 20.77 -4.80 -5.50
CA ALA A 39 20.25 -5.80 -6.42
C ALA A 39 19.09 -6.60 -5.80
N GLN A 40 19.24 -7.05 -4.55
CA GLN A 40 18.18 -7.77 -3.85
C GLN A 40 16.93 -6.92 -3.62
N THR A 41 17.11 -5.64 -3.29
CA THR A 41 15.99 -4.73 -3.06
C THR A 41 15.20 -4.52 -4.35
N VAL A 42 15.87 -4.25 -5.46
CA VAL A 42 15.23 -4.06 -6.77
C VAL A 42 14.47 -5.33 -7.18
N LEU A 43 15.07 -6.51 -7.01
CA LEU A 43 14.44 -7.79 -7.35
C LEU A 43 13.23 -8.14 -6.47
N LYS A 44 13.18 -7.63 -5.22
CA LYS A 44 12.10 -7.91 -4.26
C LYS A 44 10.97 -6.87 -4.28
N VAL A 45 11.12 -5.76 -5.02
CA VAL A 45 10.07 -4.75 -5.14
C VAL A 45 8.95 -5.30 -6.02
N SER A 46 7.91 -5.82 -5.35
CA SER A 46 6.61 -6.09 -5.95
C SER A 46 5.77 -4.83 -5.89
N LEU A 47 5.57 -4.17 -7.03
CA LEU A 47 4.60 -3.07 -7.15
C LEU A 47 3.21 -3.65 -6.88
N ALA A 48 2.70 -3.45 -5.66
CA ALA A 48 1.31 -3.73 -5.36
C ALA A 48 0.46 -2.79 -6.22
N LYS A 49 -0.12 -3.34 -7.30
CA LYS A 49 -1.19 -2.66 -8.02
C LYS A 49 -2.33 -2.51 -7.03
N GLU A 50 -2.57 -1.28 -6.58
CA GLU A 50 -3.71 -0.94 -5.72
C GLU A 50 -4.95 -1.59 -6.37
N PRO A 51 -5.66 -2.48 -5.67
CA PRO A 51 -6.79 -3.16 -6.27
C PRO A 51 -7.76 -2.06 -6.68
N ALA A 52 -8.01 -1.96 -7.99
CA ALA A 52 -8.95 -1.02 -8.54
C ALA A 52 -10.27 -1.23 -7.79
N GLN A 53 -10.59 -0.31 -6.88
CA GLN A 53 -11.89 -0.27 -6.26
C GLN A 53 -12.88 -0.25 -7.42
N PRO A 54 -13.90 -1.13 -7.45
CA PRO A 54 -14.84 -1.18 -8.55
C PRO A 54 -15.57 0.16 -8.62
N VAL A 55 -15.07 1.04 -9.50
CA VAL A 55 -15.75 2.27 -9.89
C VAL A 55 -17.05 1.82 -10.54
N GLY A 56 -18.17 2.23 -9.93
CA GLY A 56 -19.49 1.68 -10.17
C GLY A 56 -19.82 1.46 -11.64
N ARG A 57 -20.32 0.27 -11.96
CA ARG A 57 -20.99 0.03 -13.25
C ARG A 57 -22.27 0.88 -13.32
N PRO A 58 -22.47 1.71 -14.35
CA PRO A 58 -23.80 2.21 -14.66
C PRO A 58 -24.69 1.05 -15.18
N SER A 59 -25.92 1.00 -14.66
CA SER A 59 -27.00 0.06 -14.97
C SER A 59 -27.24 -0.16 -16.47
N PRO A 60 -27.63 -1.38 -16.90
CA PRO A 60 -28.62 -1.51 -17.95
C PRO A 60 -30.00 -1.20 -17.39
N ALA A 61 -30.74 -0.39 -18.14
CA ALA A 61 -32.08 0.07 -17.81
C ALA A 61 -33.09 -1.08 -17.62
N ALA A 62 -33.99 -0.87 -16.66
CA ALA A 62 -35.40 -1.26 -16.68
C ALA A 62 -35.77 -2.71 -17.06
N SER A 63 -36.02 -3.53 -16.04
CA SER A 63 -37.23 -4.37 -16.02
C SER A 63 -37.91 -4.19 -14.69
N GLY A 64 -39.08 -3.53 -14.73
CA GLY A 64 -39.87 -3.19 -13.56
C GLY A 64 -40.43 -4.42 -12.86
N THR A 65 -40.22 -4.48 -11.56
CA THR A 65 -41.20 -5.03 -10.63
C THR A 65 -41.25 -4.08 -9.45
N GLY A 66 -42.29 -3.26 -9.41
CA GLY A 66 -42.59 -2.44 -8.25
C GLY A 66 -42.73 -3.35 -7.04
N ALA A 67 -41.83 -3.20 -6.06
CA ALA A 67 -42.00 -3.80 -4.76
C ALA A 67 -43.27 -3.19 -4.14
N ARG A 68 -44.36 -3.95 -4.19
CA ARG A 68 -45.59 -3.64 -3.46
C ARG A 68 -45.24 -3.79 -1.99
N PHE A 69 -44.99 -2.67 -1.32
CA PHE A 69 -44.86 -2.64 0.14
C PHE A 69 -46.22 -3.02 0.73
N ALA A 70 -46.24 -4.05 1.59
CA ALA A 70 -47.43 -4.49 2.28
C ALA A 70 -48.06 -3.33 3.08
N HIS A 71 -49.37 -3.14 2.96
CA HIS A 71 -50.13 -2.15 3.72
C HIS A 71 -49.97 -2.45 5.23
N GLY A 72 -49.20 -1.61 5.93
CA GLY A 72 -48.92 -1.75 7.36
C GLY A 72 -47.45 -1.56 7.75
N ALA A 73 -46.52 -1.62 6.80
CA ALA A 73 -45.11 -1.30 7.07
C ALA A 73 -44.93 0.21 7.24
N LYS A 74 -44.54 0.65 8.45
CA LYS A 74 -44.18 2.05 8.70
C LYS A 74 -42.92 2.38 7.92
N ILE A 75 -43.05 3.21 6.89
CA ILE A 75 -41.90 3.65 6.09
C ILE A 75 -41.04 4.62 6.90
N GLY A 76 -39.74 4.32 7.03
CA GLY A 76 -38.79 5.14 7.76
C GLY A 76 -38.42 6.41 6.99
N ARG A 77 -38.06 7.48 7.72
CA ARG A 77 -37.71 8.80 7.14
C ARG A 77 -36.62 8.73 6.06
N ASN A 78 -35.67 7.81 6.20
CA ASN A 78 -34.52 7.70 5.30
C ASN A 78 -34.70 6.64 4.20
N ASP A 79 -35.80 5.87 4.22
CA ASP A 79 -36.06 4.79 3.27
C ASP A 79 -36.35 5.30 1.84
N PRO A 80 -36.21 4.48 0.80
CA PRO A 80 -36.60 4.83 -0.56
C PRO A 80 -38.06 5.25 -0.62
N CYS A 81 -38.37 6.37 -1.28
CA CYS A 81 -39.73 6.85 -1.33
C CYS A 81 -40.60 6.02 -2.30
N PRO A 82 -41.82 5.60 -1.89
CA PRO A 82 -42.69 4.76 -2.70
C PRO A 82 -43.32 5.52 -3.87
N CYS A 83 -43.12 6.85 -3.94
CA CYS A 83 -43.50 7.71 -5.07
C CYS A 83 -42.77 7.35 -6.39
N GLY A 84 -41.83 6.40 -6.37
CA GLY A 84 -41.04 6.02 -7.54
C GLY A 84 -39.97 7.04 -7.94
N SER A 85 -39.78 8.13 -7.16
CA SER A 85 -38.84 9.20 -7.49
C SER A 85 -37.36 8.84 -7.36
N GLY A 86 -37.04 7.69 -6.76
CA GLY A 86 -35.66 7.31 -6.42
C GLY A 86 -35.03 8.12 -5.28
N LYS A 87 -35.74 9.08 -4.67
CA LYS A 87 -35.26 9.90 -3.54
C LYS A 87 -35.63 9.26 -2.19
N LYS A 88 -34.87 9.57 -1.12
CA LYS A 88 -35.23 9.21 0.28
C LYS A 88 -36.59 9.80 0.66
N TYR A 89 -37.38 9.13 1.51
CA TYR A 89 -38.72 9.55 1.89
C TYR A 89 -38.74 10.99 2.45
N LYS A 90 -37.78 11.33 3.33
CA LYS A 90 -37.55 12.70 3.85
C LYS A 90 -37.34 13.79 2.81
N LYS A 91 -36.99 13.42 1.57
CA LYS A 91 -36.69 14.33 0.44
C LYS A 91 -37.70 14.23 -0.72
N CYS A 92 -38.70 13.33 -0.68
CA CYS A 92 -39.79 13.25 -1.67
C CYS A 92 -41.14 13.61 -1.01
N CYS A 93 -41.76 12.67 -0.30
CA CYS A 93 -43.14 12.78 0.17
C CYS A 93 -43.30 13.04 1.68
N TYR A 94 -42.21 13.20 2.42
CA TYR A 94 -42.24 13.51 3.85
C TYR A 94 -42.19 15.03 4.09
N PRO A 95 -43.01 15.64 4.97
CA PRO A 95 -44.23 15.12 5.59
C PRO A 95 -45.44 15.69 4.83
N LYS A 96 -45.94 14.99 3.81
CA LYS A 96 -47.19 15.35 3.10
C LYS A 96 -48.39 14.46 3.45
N PHE A 97 -48.28 13.69 4.54
CA PHE A 97 -49.40 12.98 5.14
C PHE A 97 -49.32 13.20 6.65
N GLY A 98 -50.22 14.03 7.16
CA GLY A 98 -50.74 13.88 8.52
C GLY A 98 -51.65 12.66 8.55
#